data_AF-A0A6A9T5G4-F1
#
_entry.id   AF-A0A6A9T5G4-F1
#
_cell.length_a   1.000
_cell.length_b   1.000
_cell.length_c   1.000
_cell.angle_alpha   90.00
_cell.angle_beta   90.00
_cell.angle_gamma   90.00
#
_symmetry.space_group_name_H-M   'P 1'
#
loop_
_entity.id
_entity.type
_entity.pdbx_description
1 polymer ?
#
loop_
_entity_poly.entity_id
_entity_poly.type
_entity_poly.pdbx_seq_one_letter_code
_entity_poly.pdbx_strand_id
1 'polypeptide(L)'
;MATLLVMMVLGAWLRRVDWLWMVIGGFYLVAYCFWYIPALWAFPGSVRDPPERFPWHWPLDFVATGVAGTVLLFLGFRRATELTPLAWNTDVKDGTETIP
;
A
#
# COMPACT_ATOMS: atom_id res chain seq x y z
N MET A 1 -22.41 18.42 20.11
CA MET A 1 -22.21 17.04 20.58
C MET A 1 -22.18 16.03 19.43
N ALA A 2 -23.16 16.06 18.50
CA ALA A 2 -23.21 15.16 17.34
C ALA A 2 -21.97 15.18 16.43
N THR A 3 -21.42 16.37 16.12
CA THR A 3 -20.24 16.51 15.24
C THR A 3 -18.98 15.81 15.75
N LEU A 4 -18.73 15.88 17.06
CA LEU A 4 -17.58 15.22 17.69
C LEU A 4 -17.70 13.69 17.60
N LEU A 5 -18.92 13.17 17.77
CA LEU A 5 -19.19 11.73 17.69
C LEU A 5 -18.95 11.21 16.26
N VAL A 6 -19.39 11.95 15.24
CA VAL A 6 -19.12 11.63 13.83
C VAL A 6 -17.61 11.63 13.53
N MET A 7 -16.86 12.63 14.00
CA MET A 7 -15.42 12.69 13.78
C MET A 7 -14.66 11.53 14.44
N MET A 8 -15.07 11.12 15.65
CA MET A 8 -14.47 9.98 16.33
C MET A 8 -14.74 8.66 15.61
N VAL A 9 -15.98 8.44 15.16
CA VAL A 9 -16.36 7.23 14.40
C VAL A 9 -15.62 7.17 13.07
N LEU A 10 -15.55 8.28 12.35
CA LEU A 10 -14.82 8.37 11.08
C LEU A 10 -13.33 8.08 11.28
N GLY A 11 -12.70 8.66 12.30
CA GLY A 11 -11.29 8.41 12.60
C GLY A 11 -11.01 6.96 12.98
N ALA A 12 -11.91 6.32 13.74
CA ALA A 12 -11.81 4.91 14.07
C ALA A 12 -11.98 4.01 12.84
N TRP A 13 -12.92 4.34 11.95
CA TRP A 13 -13.11 3.64 10.69
C TRP A 13 -11.88 3.76 9.79
N LEU A 14 -11.34 4.98 9.61
CA LEU A 14 -10.14 5.21 8.81
C LEU A 14 -8.95 4.38 9.31
N ARG A 15 -8.73 4.29 10.63
CA ARG A 15 -7.69 3.47 11.25
C ARG A 15 -7.88 1.95 11.13
N ARG A 16 -9.08 1.49 10.74
CA ARG A 16 -9.33 0.07 10.46
C ARG A 16 -9.12 -0.29 9.00
N VAL A 17 -9.17 0.70 8.09
CA VAL A 17 -9.11 0.49 6.64
C VAL A 17 -7.78 1.01 6.06
N ASP A 18 -6.97 1.72 6.85
CA ASP A 18 -5.64 2.21 6.48
C ASP A 18 -4.74 1.14 5.86
N TRP A 19 -4.76 -0.08 6.39
CA TRP A 19 -3.99 -1.22 5.88
C TRP A 19 -4.38 -1.61 4.45
N LEU A 20 -5.66 -1.50 4.09
CA LEU A 20 -6.13 -1.82 2.75
C LEU A 20 -5.55 -0.84 1.74
N TRP A 21 -5.52 0.44 2.09
CA TRP A 21 -4.92 1.48 1.26
C TRP A 21 -3.40 1.28 1.10
N MET A 22 -2.71 0.85 2.16
CA MET A 22 -1.29 0.50 2.07
C MET A 22 -1.06 -0.68 1.11
N VAL A 23 -1.90 -1.72 1.17
CA VAL A 23 -1.78 -2.87 0.26
C VAL A 23 -2.06 -2.48 -1.19
N ILE A 24 -3.14 -1.73 -1.44
CA ILE A 24 -3.50 -1.25 -2.80
C ILE A 24 -2.40 -0.36 -3.36
N GLY A 25 -1.92 0.62 -2.59
CA GLY A 25 -0.83 1.51 -3.00
C GLY A 25 0.47 0.75 -3.23
N GLY A 26 0.77 -0.24 -2.39
CA GLY A 26 1.93 -1.10 -2.52
C GLY A 26 1.93 -1.90 -3.83
N PHE A 27 0.81 -2.57 -4.15
CA PHE A 27 0.66 -3.28 -5.43
C PHE A 27 0.73 -2.34 -6.62
N TYR A 28 0.13 -1.15 -6.53
CA TYR A 28 0.18 -0.15 -7.59
C TYR A 28 1.62 0.26 -7.91
N LEU A 29 2.45 0.55 -6.88
CA LEU A 29 3.84 0.93 -7.08
C LEU A 29 4.69 -0.23 -7.63
N VAL A 30 4.49 -1.45 -7.13
CA VAL A 30 5.18 -2.63 -7.67
C VAL A 30 4.77 -2.89 -9.13
N ALA A 31 3.49 -2.75 -9.46
CA ALA A 31 3.01 -2.82 -10.84
C ALA A 31 3.64 -1.73 -11.71
N TYR A 32 3.76 -0.51 -11.17
CA TYR A 32 4.40 0.61 -11.85
C TYR A 32 5.89 0.34 -12.16
N CYS A 33 6.58 -0.44 -11.33
CA CYS A 33 7.96 -0.87 -11.62
C CYS A 33 8.06 -1.66 -12.94
N PHE A 34 7.05 -2.44 -13.32
CA PHE A 34 7.06 -3.16 -14.61
C PHE A 34 7.03 -2.22 -15.81
N TRP A 35 6.51 -0.99 -15.66
CA TRP A 35 6.55 0.03 -16.70
C TRP A 35 7.98 0.55 -16.93
N TYR A 36 8.84 0.55 -15.90
CA TYR A 36 10.25 0.93 -16.04
C TYR A 36 11.10 -0.14 -16.70
N ILE A 37 10.71 -1.42 -16.68
CA ILE A 37 11.56 -2.53 -17.19
C ILE A 37 11.93 -2.31 -18.67
N PRO A 38 11.00 -2.02 -19.60
CA PRO A 38 11.35 -1.71 -20.99
C PRO A 38 12.23 -0.46 -21.12
N ALA A 39 12.03 0.55 -20.26
CA ALA A 39 12.82 1.78 -20.25
C ALA A 39 14.27 1.54 -19.76
N LEU A 40 14.46 0.62 -18.80
CA LEU A 40 15.77 0.24 -18.28
C LEU A 40 16.51 -0.75 -19.20
N TRP A 41 15.78 -1.62 -19.92
CA TRP A 41 16.36 -2.60 -20.84
C TRP A 41 16.95 -1.97 -22.11
N ALA A 42 16.52 -0.76 -22.47
CA ALA A 42 17.01 -0.03 -23.64
C ALA A 42 18.29 0.81 -23.36
N PHE A 43 18.87 0.69 -22.16
CA PHE A 43 20.23 1.19 -21.88
C PHE A 43 21.29 0.41 -22.68
N PRO A 44 22.25 1.06 -23.38
CA PRO A 44 22.60 2.48 -23.32
C PRO A 44 22.06 3.32 -24.49
N GLY A 45 21.19 2.75 -25.34
CA GLY A 45 21.00 3.25 -26.71
C GLY A 45 19.66 3.88 -27.06
N SER A 46 18.62 3.83 -26.23
CA SER A 46 17.28 4.30 -26.67
C SER A 46 16.29 4.37 -25.50
N VAL A 47 15.23 5.17 -25.39
CA VAL A 47 14.71 6.38 -26.07
C VAL A 47 13.63 6.93 -25.12
N ARG A 48 13.88 8.09 -24.52
CA ARG A 48 12.83 9.11 -24.32
C ARG A 48 13.38 10.53 -24.15
N ASP A 49 14.66 10.75 -24.50
CA ASP A 49 15.43 11.96 -24.18
C ASP A 49 15.31 12.39 -22.70
N PRO A 50 15.96 11.64 -21.78
CA PRO A 50 16.33 12.24 -20.50
C PRO A 50 17.24 13.44 -20.78
N PRO A 51 16.97 14.66 -20.26
CA PRO A 51 17.91 15.77 -20.40
C PRO A 51 19.27 15.32 -19.86
N GLU A 52 20.34 15.55 -20.62
CA GLU A 52 21.73 15.11 -20.34
C GLU A 52 22.21 15.42 -18.91
N ARG A 53 21.49 16.30 -18.22
CA ARG A 53 21.77 16.75 -16.86
C ARG A 53 21.61 15.67 -15.78
N PHE A 54 20.76 14.65 -15.94
CA PHE A 54 20.50 13.65 -14.88
C PHE A 54 20.27 12.23 -15.41
N PRO A 55 21.30 11.45 -15.79
CA PRO A 55 21.12 10.09 -16.32
C PRO A 55 20.53 9.08 -15.33
N TRP A 56 20.59 9.36 -14.01
CA TRP A 56 20.20 8.44 -12.95
C TRP A 56 18.75 8.56 -12.47
N HIS A 57 17.96 9.53 -12.96
CA HIS A 57 16.60 9.72 -12.45
C HIS A 57 15.71 8.49 -12.68
N TRP A 58 15.72 7.90 -13.88
CA TRP A 58 14.91 6.72 -14.17
C TRP A 58 15.28 5.50 -13.30
N PRO A 59 16.57 5.09 -13.17
CA PRO A 59 16.95 4.01 -12.25
C PRO A 59 16.64 4.33 -10.78
N LEU A 60 16.86 5.56 -10.34
CA LEU A 60 16.62 5.96 -8.94
C LEU A 60 15.13 5.95 -8.62
N ASP A 61 14.29 6.44 -9.53
CA ASP A 61 12.84 6.40 -9.42
C ASP A 61 12.33 4.95 -9.39
N PHE A 62 12.91 4.06 -10.21
CA PHE A 62 12.60 2.63 -10.18
C PHE A 62 12.89 2.01 -8.81
N VAL A 63 14.10 2.24 -8.26
CA VAL A 63 14.48 1.72 -6.95
C VAL A 63 13.59 2.30 -5.85
N ALA A 64 13.38 3.62 -5.85
CA ALA A 64 12.53 4.29 -4.87
C ALA A 64 11.08 3.77 -4.93
N THR A 65 10.53 3.63 -6.12
CA THR A 65 9.18 3.10 -6.36
C THR A 65 9.06 1.66 -5.85
N GLY A 66 10.02 0.79 -6.20
CA GLY A 66 10.04 -0.61 -5.78
C GLY A 66 10.17 -0.78 -4.28
N VAL A 67 11.07 -0.02 -3.65
CA VAL A 67 11.25 0.00 -2.20
C VAL A 67 9.99 0.50 -1.51
N ALA A 68 9.43 1.63 -1.95
CA ALA A 68 8.21 2.19 -1.36
C ALA A 68 7.03 1.21 -1.49
N GLY A 69 6.85 0.59 -2.66
CA GLY A 69 5.81 -0.40 -2.89
C GLY A 69 5.96 -1.62 -1.98
N THR A 70 7.18 -2.14 -1.85
CA THR A 70 7.48 -3.30 -0.98
C THR A 70 7.23 -2.97 0.49
N VAL A 71 7.65 -1.79 0.95
CA VAL A 71 7.42 -1.33 2.33
C VAL A 71 5.93 -1.17 2.61
N LEU A 72 5.17 -0.57 1.70
CA LEU A 72 3.71 -0.43 1.84
C LEU A 72 3.02 -1.78 1.92
N LEU A 73 3.41 -2.75 1.09
CA LEU A 73 2.88 -4.11 1.17
C LEU A 73 3.21 -4.76 2.52
N PHE A 74 4.46 -4.67 2.97
CA PHE A 74 4.88 -5.24 4.25
C PHE A 74 4.08 -4.66 5.42
N LEU A 75 3.97 -3.33 5.49
CA LEU A 75 3.22 -2.65 6.55
C LEU A 75 1.72 -2.92 6.47
N GLY A 76 1.15 -2.92 5.27
CA GLY A 76 -0.26 -3.23 5.03
C GLY A 76 -0.63 -4.64 5.49
N PHE A 77 0.14 -5.65 5.07
CA PHE A 77 -0.11 -7.03 5.50
C PHE A 77 0.14 -7.24 7.00
N ARG A 78 1.19 -6.65 7.57
CA ARG A 78 1.42 -6.70 9.03
C ARG A 78 0.24 -6.11 9.80
N ARG A 79 -0.30 -4.98 9.34
CA ARG A 79 -1.44 -4.34 9.99
C ARG A 79 -2.72 -5.17 9.84
N ALA A 80 -2.92 -5.80 8.69
CA ALA A 80 -4.03 -6.71 8.46
C ALA A 80 -4.01 -7.91 9.45
N THR A 81 -2.83 -8.50 9.67
CA THR A 81 -2.68 -9.64 10.59
C THR A 81 -2.81 -9.24 12.06
N GLU A 82 -2.46 -8.01 12.45
CA GLU A 82 -2.73 -7.50 13.80
C GLU A 82 -4.23 -7.33 14.09
N LEU A 83 -5.04 -7.10 13.06
CA LEU A 83 -6.49 -6.90 13.19
C LEU A 83 -7.28 -8.22 13.17
N THR A 84 -6.72 -9.29 12.60
CA THR A 84 -7.38 -10.62 12.53
C THR A 84 -7.72 -11.19 13.92
N PRO A 85 -6.84 -11.12 14.95
CA PRO A 85 -7.15 -11.59 16.30
C PRO A 85 -8.24 -10.78 17.01
N LEU A 86 -8.43 -9.50 16.64
CA LEU A 86 -9.46 -8.65 17.26
C LEU A 86 -10.87 -8.98 16.75
N ALA A 87 -11.01 -9.29 15.45
CA ALA A 87 -12.29 -9.67 14.87
C ALA A 87 -12.83 -11.00 15.44
N TRP A 88 -11.96 -12.02 15.54
CA TRP A 88 -12.32 -13.31 16.14
C TRP A 88 -12.82 -13.17 17.59
N ASN A 89 -12.12 -12.38 18.42
CA ASN A 89 -12.47 -12.23 19.83
C ASN A 89 -13.72 -11.37 20.08
N THR A 90 -14.12 -10.50 19.14
CA THR A 90 -15.39 -9.76 19.25
C THR A 90 -16.58 -10.64 18.88
N ASP A 91 -16.45 -11.49 17.86
CA ASP A 91 -17.53 -12.40 17.44
C ASP A 91 -17.82 -13.46 18.51
N VAL A 92 -16.77 -14.05 19.11
CA VAL A 92 -16.90 -15.01 20.22
C VAL A 92 -17.54 -14.37 21.47
N LYS A 93 -17.33 -13.06 21.70
CA LYS A 93 -17.90 -12.34 22.84
C LYS A 93 -19.35 -11.92 22.64
N ASP A 94 -19.80 -11.73 21.40
CA ASP A 94 -21.18 -11.32 21.08
C ASP A 94 -22.15 -12.52 20.93
N GLY A 95 -21.64 -13.75 21.05
CA GLY A 95 -22.47 -14.96 21.11
C GLY A 95 -23.30 -15.25 19.86
N THR A 96 -22.98 -14.63 18.73
CA THR A 96 -23.71 -14.73 17.45
C THR A 96 -23.18 -15.83 16.53
N GLU A 97 -22.61 -16.91 17.09
CA GLU A 97 -22.38 -18.14 16.33
C GLU A 97 -23.67 -18.99 16.28
N THR A 98 -24.52 -18.74 15.27
CA THR A 98 -25.30 -19.82 14.68
C THR A 98 -24.49 -20.43 13.54
N ILE A 99 -23.77 -21.51 13.85
CA ILE A 99 -23.10 -22.39 12.89
C ILE A 99 -24.16 -23.19 12.13
N PRO A 100 -24.21 -23.18 10.78
CA PRO A 100 -24.68 -24.34 10.03
C PRO A 100 -23.59 -25.41 9.93
#